data_AF-A0A416MEC0-F1
#
_entry.id   AF-A0A416MEC0-F1
#
_cell.length_a   1.000
_cell.length_b   1.000
_cell.length_c   1.000
_cell.angle_alpha   90.00
_cell.angle_beta   90.00
_cell.angle_gamma   90.00
#
_symmetry.space_group_name_H-M   'P 1'
#
loop_
_entity.id
_entity.type
_entity.pdbx_description
1 polymer ?
#
loop_
_entity_poly.entity_id
_entity_poly.type
_entity_poly.pdbx_seq_one_letter_code
_entity_poly.pdbx_strand_id
1 'polypeptide(L)'
;MKLFIEELVNELSEIKKKVVFSDPSWNKIGENIPEEDRKKIGAEIQDLFWSQFDTAFLNLTKLLETIKRDPQQIVYTKESINQTLRKEFARQVQPIRGQNGSSVISLTDGDKVYFSLTIENNNVVDDTKTKFMAGQYKKVYLVDDPFILDNLERDQKLNQLFAFDSEESLLNSGHILSHNDKLRLTLTQNKQQSIFEQTILNDKLKNIRKKIDEILPGTFDLSTEGRYYVQNGMKLQVSNLATGSKMFSIIKILLDKGELDESTMLILDEPEAHLHPKWQNAFAEVIALLVKELGVKVLLTTHSPNFVLALDAYMRKYKLEEKSNFYQTEILEDGFVQYNCMDDDMGKIYEDFLKYLSEVKMLRNCYMYHDEEDTDSEADGEDEEE
;
A
#
# COMPACT_ATOMS: atom_id res chain seq x y z
N MET A 1 16.42 -17.40 8.11
CA MET A 1 17.86 -17.48 7.75
C MET A 1 18.33 -16.26 6.97
N LYS A 2 17.79 -15.95 5.78
CA LYS A 2 18.16 -14.74 5.01
C LYS A 2 18.01 -13.43 5.78
N LEU A 3 16.82 -13.19 6.37
CA LEU A 3 16.55 -12.01 7.22
C LEU A 3 17.53 -11.90 8.40
N PHE A 4 17.80 -13.03 9.08
CA PHE A 4 18.77 -13.10 10.17
C PHE A 4 20.20 -12.75 9.70
N ILE A 5 20.62 -13.20 8.52
CA ILE A 5 21.93 -12.86 7.96
C ILE A 5 21.99 -11.39 7.53
N GLU A 6 20.91 -10.83 6.96
CA GLU A 6 20.85 -9.40 6.59
C GLU A 6 20.89 -8.49 7.82
N GLU A 7 20.16 -8.83 8.88
CA GLU A 7 20.18 -8.11 10.16
C GLU A 7 21.57 -8.16 10.81
N LEU A 8 22.20 -9.33 10.82
CA LEU A 8 23.53 -9.53 11.39
C LEU A 8 24.63 -8.79 10.58
N VAL A 9 24.51 -8.71 9.26
CA VAL A 9 25.41 -7.90 8.41
C VAL A 9 25.23 -6.39 8.70
N ASN A 10 24.00 -5.93 8.90
CA ASN A 10 23.72 -4.54 9.24
C ASN A 10 24.25 -4.17 10.64
N GLU A 11 24.02 -5.03 11.64
CA GLU A 11 24.56 -4.83 12.99
C GLU A 11 26.09 -4.81 12.99
N LEU A 12 26.75 -5.72 12.27
CA LEU A 12 28.21 -5.73 12.14
C LEU A 12 28.73 -4.48 11.41
N SER A 13 28.02 -3.97 10.41
CA SER A 13 28.36 -2.71 9.73
C SER A 13 28.29 -1.52 10.69
N GLU A 14 27.26 -1.47 11.55
CA GLU A 14 27.13 -0.44 12.58
C GLU A 14 28.18 -0.56 13.68
N ILE A 15 28.54 -1.78 14.09
CA ILE A 15 29.66 -2.02 15.01
C ILE A 15 30.97 -1.52 14.40
N LYS A 16 31.23 -1.77 13.12
CA LYS A 16 32.43 -1.28 12.42
C LYS A 16 32.51 0.25 12.39
N LYS A 17 31.38 0.96 12.35
CA LYS A 17 31.32 2.43 12.41
C LYS A 17 31.49 2.99 13.83
N LYS A 18 31.08 2.24 14.86
CA LYS A 18 31.04 2.70 16.27
C LYS A 18 32.27 2.32 17.08
N VAL A 19 32.95 1.23 16.75
CA VAL A 19 34.14 0.76 17.48
C VAL A 19 35.34 1.62 17.10
N VAL A 20 35.73 2.51 18.00
CA VAL A 20 36.97 3.29 17.92
C VAL A 20 37.89 2.82 19.04
N PHE A 21 39.04 2.23 18.69
CA PHE A 21 40.02 1.70 19.64
C PHE A 21 40.78 2.78 20.44
N SER A 22 40.37 4.05 20.35
CA SER A 22 40.91 5.17 21.12
C SER A 22 40.31 5.29 22.53
N ASP A 23 39.42 4.38 22.94
CA ASP A 23 38.79 4.41 24.27
C ASP A 23 39.83 4.10 25.39
N PRO A 24 39.97 4.97 26.42
CA PRO A 24 40.94 4.81 27.51
C PRO A 24 40.85 3.48 28.26
N SER A 25 39.73 2.77 28.17
CA SER A 25 39.53 1.45 28.79
C SER A 25 40.44 0.35 28.24
N TRP A 26 40.89 0.45 26.97
CA TRP A 26 41.83 -0.50 26.37
C TRP A 26 43.26 -0.39 26.91
N ASN A 27 43.64 0.80 27.40
CA ASN A 27 44.98 1.04 27.99
C ASN A 27 45.18 0.36 29.36
N LYS A 28 44.12 -0.20 29.96
CA LYS A 28 44.17 -0.97 31.21
C LYS A 28 44.57 -2.43 31.02
N ILE A 29 44.62 -2.91 29.79
CA ILE A 29 45.04 -4.28 29.50
C ILE A 29 46.57 -4.37 29.65
N GLY A 30 47.04 -5.19 30.58
CA GLY A 30 48.48 -5.43 30.78
C GLY A 30 49.19 -4.42 31.68
N GLU A 31 48.53 -3.88 32.71
CA GLU A 31 49.07 -2.88 33.66
C GLU A 31 50.42 -3.20 34.34
N ASN A 32 50.97 -4.40 34.16
CA ASN A 32 52.26 -4.85 34.65
C ASN A 32 53.36 -5.01 33.56
N ILE A 33 53.10 -4.62 32.31
CA ILE A 33 54.03 -4.77 31.16
C ILE A 33 54.67 -3.40 30.82
N PRO A 34 55.93 -3.31 30.34
CA PRO A 34 56.54 -2.07 29.87
C PRO A 34 55.71 -1.35 28.79
N GLU A 35 55.75 -0.01 28.75
CA GLU A 35 54.86 0.81 27.91
C GLU A 35 55.06 0.58 26.40
N GLU A 36 56.29 0.32 25.95
CA GLU A 36 56.60 -0.01 24.54
C GLU A 36 56.01 -1.37 24.13
N ASP A 37 56.13 -2.38 24.99
CA ASP A 37 55.60 -3.72 24.74
C ASP A 37 54.06 -3.73 24.79
N ARG A 38 53.42 -2.92 25.64
CA ARG A 38 51.96 -2.75 25.64
C ARG A 38 51.41 -2.14 24.37
N LYS A 39 52.06 -1.08 23.85
CA LYS A 39 51.63 -0.46 22.59
C LYS A 39 51.73 -1.45 21.43
N LYS A 40 52.79 -2.27 21.44
CA LYS A 40 53.01 -3.31 20.43
C LYS A 40 51.98 -4.44 20.52
N ILE A 41 51.74 -4.98 21.72
CA ILE A 41 50.73 -6.03 21.97
C ILE A 41 49.32 -5.50 21.69
N GLY A 42 49.01 -4.26 22.06
CA GLY A 42 47.73 -3.62 21.78
C GLY A 42 47.48 -3.46 20.29
N ALA A 43 48.49 -3.03 19.52
CA ALA A 43 48.41 -2.95 18.06
C ALA A 43 48.24 -4.34 17.42
N GLU A 44 49.00 -5.34 17.87
CA GLU A 44 48.89 -6.71 17.36
C GLU A 44 47.51 -7.34 17.65
N ILE A 45 46.92 -7.08 18.82
CA ILE A 45 45.56 -7.55 19.17
C ILE A 45 44.49 -6.81 18.36
N GLN A 46 44.65 -5.51 18.11
CA GLN A 46 43.75 -4.72 17.27
C GLN A 46 43.78 -5.22 15.82
N ASP A 47 44.98 -5.45 15.28
CA ASP A 47 45.16 -5.98 13.94
C ASP A 47 44.58 -7.40 13.81
N LEU A 48 44.78 -8.26 14.82
CA LEU A 48 44.19 -9.60 14.86
C LEU A 48 42.65 -9.56 14.92
N PHE A 49 42.10 -8.68 15.75
CA PHE A 49 40.65 -8.49 15.88
C PHE A 49 40.04 -8.00 14.57
N TRP A 50 40.59 -6.94 13.97
CA TRP A 50 40.10 -6.42 12.69
C TRP A 50 40.28 -7.42 11.55
N SER A 51 41.39 -8.15 11.52
CA SER A 51 41.59 -9.22 10.53
C SER A 51 40.54 -10.32 10.65
N GLN A 52 40.21 -10.77 11.87
CA GLN A 52 39.16 -11.76 12.09
C GLN A 52 37.77 -11.20 11.77
N PHE A 53 37.51 -9.94 12.16
CA PHE A 53 36.26 -9.25 11.88
C PHE A 53 36.00 -9.08 10.39
N ASP A 54 36.99 -8.60 9.63
CA ASP A 54 36.90 -8.41 8.18
C ASP A 54 36.76 -9.76 7.46
N THR A 55 37.43 -10.81 7.93
CA THR A 55 37.28 -12.17 7.40
C THR A 55 35.87 -12.71 7.63
N ALA A 56 35.33 -12.56 8.84
CA ALA A 56 33.97 -12.99 9.17
C ALA A 56 32.92 -12.19 8.38
N PHE A 57 33.09 -10.87 8.29
CA PHE A 57 32.22 -9.97 7.53
C PHE A 57 32.23 -10.31 6.04
N LEU A 58 33.41 -10.57 5.47
CA LEU A 58 33.55 -10.98 4.07
C LEU A 58 32.88 -12.33 3.81
N ASN A 59 33.05 -13.30 4.70
CA ASN A 59 32.44 -14.63 4.57
C ASN A 59 30.91 -14.56 4.68
N LEU A 60 30.38 -13.77 5.61
CA LEU A 60 28.94 -13.53 5.74
C LEU A 60 28.37 -12.80 4.52
N THR A 61 29.08 -11.80 4.00
CA THR A 61 28.68 -11.09 2.78
C THR A 61 28.67 -12.03 1.57
N LYS A 62 29.72 -12.85 1.40
CA LYS A 62 29.78 -13.88 0.35
C LYS A 62 28.67 -14.92 0.50
N LEU A 63 28.36 -15.34 1.71
CA LEU A 63 27.29 -16.30 1.98
C LEU A 63 25.92 -15.68 1.67
N LEU A 64 25.70 -14.41 2.02
CA LEU A 64 24.51 -13.66 1.65
C LEU A 64 24.39 -13.49 0.13
N GLU A 65 25.49 -13.18 -0.57
CA GLU A 65 25.53 -13.11 -2.04
C GLU A 65 25.28 -14.46 -2.69
N THR A 66 25.82 -15.55 -2.12
CA THR A 66 25.62 -16.92 -2.60
C THR A 66 24.17 -17.36 -2.41
N ILE A 67 23.56 -17.06 -1.26
CA ILE A 67 22.13 -17.29 -1.01
C ILE A 67 21.28 -16.48 -1.99
N LYS A 68 21.63 -15.21 -2.26
CA LYS A 68 20.93 -14.35 -3.22
C LYS A 68 21.08 -14.82 -4.67
N ARG A 69 22.14 -15.56 -5.00
CA ARG A 69 22.44 -16.09 -6.34
C ARG A 69 22.11 -17.56 -6.50
N ASP A 70 21.50 -18.21 -5.51
CA ASP A 70 21.09 -19.60 -5.62
C ASP A 70 20.09 -19.75 -6.77
N PRO A 71 20.44 -20.46 -7.87
CA PRO A 71 19.54 -20.65 -9.01
C PRO A 71 18.20 -21.24 -8.60
N GLN A 72 18.16 -22.06 -7.53
CA GLN A 72 16.92 -22.62 -7.01
C GLN A 72 16.03 -21.55 -6.37
N GLN A 73 16.61 -20.52 -5.74
CA GLN A 73 15.86 -19.41 -5.14
C GLN A 73 15.28 -18.48 -6.21
N ILE A 74 15.98 -18.28 -7.34
CA ILE A 74 15.48 -17.50 -8.47
C ILE A 74 14.29 -18.23 -9.13
N VAL A 75 14.44 -19.54 -9.39
CA VAL A 75 13.36 -20.38 -9.94
C VAL A 75 12.15 -20.39 -9.01
N TYR A 76 12.37 -20.55 -7.70
CA TYR A 76 11.31 -20.47 -6.70
C TYR A 76 10.58 -19.12 -6.72
N THR A 77 11.33 -18.01 -6.70
CA THR A 77 10.77 -16.65 -6.71
C THR A 77 9.91 -16.42 -7.94
N LYS A 78 10.42 -16.83 -9.11
CA LYS A 78 9.71 -16.75 -10.38
C LYS A 78 8.41 -17.55 -10.39
N GLU A 79 8.45 -18.80 -9.95
CA GLU A 79 7.25 -19.64 -9.92
C GLU A 79 6.22 -19.11 -8.90
N SER A 80 6.68 -18.58 -7.76
CA SER A 80 5.81 -17.91 -6.78
C SER A 80 5.10 -16.69 -7.39
N ILE A 81 5.82 -15.86 -8.16
CA ILE A 81 5.23 -14.73 -8.88
C ILE A 81 4.23 -15.21 -9.93
N ASN A 82 4.60 -16.19 -10.76
CA ASN A 82 3.69 -16.75 -11.77
C ASN A 82 2.41 -17.29 -11.15
N GLN A 83 2.49 -18.04 -10.05
CA GLN A 83 1.31 -18.54 -9.35
C GLN A 83 0.46 -17.41 -8.78
N THR A 84 1.09 -16.34 -8.25
CA THR A 84 0.38 -15.15 -7.79
C THR A 84 -0.34 -14.47 -8.95
N LEU A 85 0.34 -14.16 -10.05
CA LEU A 85 -0.25 -13.53 -11.24
C LEU A 85 -1.38 -14.38 -11.84
N ARG A 86 -1.20 -15.70 -11.91
CA ARG A 86 -2.25 -16.62 -12.39
C ARG A 86 -3.50 -16.57 -11.51
N LYS A 87 -3.33 -16.43 -10.20
CA LYS A 87 -4.45 -16.32 -9.25
C LYS A 87 -5.15 -14.95 -9.34
N GLU A 88 -4.39 -13.85 -9.37
CA GLU A 88 -4.93 -12.49 -9.41
C GLU A 88 -5.61 -12.17 -10.74
N PHE A 89 -4.99 -12.55 -11.86
CA PHE A 89 -5.44 -12.18 -13.20
C PHE A 89 -6.15 -13.31 -13.93
N ALA A 90 -6.64 -14.34 -13.22
CA ALA A 90 -7.28 -15.51 -13.82
C ALA A 90 -6.48 -16.13 -14.99
N ARG A 91 -5.14 -16.14 -14.87
CA ARG A 91 -4.15 -16.60 -15.88
C ARG A 91 -4.03 -15.72 -17.13
N GLN A 92 -4.58 -14.51 -17.12
CA GLN A 92 -4.57 -13.56 -18.23
C GLN A 92 -4.02 -12.20 -17.79
N VAL A 93 -2.72 -12.15 -17.49
CA VAL A 93 -2.04 -10.91 -17.06
C VAL A 93 -1.68 -10.00 -18.23
N GLN A 94 -1.45 -10.54 -19.43
CA GLN A 94 -1.12 -9.74 -20.60
C GLN A 94 -2.37 -9.18 -21.28
N PRO A 95 -2.28 -7.99 -21.90
CA PRO A 95 -3.40 -7.40 -22.63
C PRO A 95 -3.84 -8.30 -23.79
N ILE A 96 -5.14 -8.34 -24.05
CA ILE A 96 -5.71 -9.06 -25.20
C ILE A 96 -5.30 -8.38 -26.52
N ARG A 97 -5.22 -7.05 -26.51
CA ARG A 97 -4.67 -6.27 -27.61
C ARG A 97 -3.14 -6.34 -27.56
N GLY A 98 -2.50 -6.67 -28.67
CA GLY A 98 -1.04 -6.70 -28.76
C GLY A 98 -0.36 -7.96 -28.19
N GLN A 99 -1.06 -9.10 -28.07
CA GLN A 99 -0.52 -10.36 -27.54
C GLN A 99 0.74 -10.91 -28.26
N ASN A 100 1.05 -10.40 -29.46
CA ASN A 100 2.24 -10.82 -30.19
C ASN A 100 3.56 -10.27 -29.61
N GLY A 101 3.51 -9.41 -28.60
CA GLY A 101 4.67 -8.79 -27.95
C GLY A 101 4.89 -9.22 -26.50
N SER A 102 6.10 -8.99 -26.01
CA SER A 102 6.40 -9.09 -24.59
C SER A 102 5.84 -7.88 -23.84
N SER A 103 5.36 -8.10 -22.62
CA SER A 103 4.91 -7.04 -21.71
C SER A 103 5.94 -6.85 -20.61
N VAL A 104 6.11 -5.62 -20.13
CA VAL A 104 7.05 -5.30 -19.04
C VAL A 104 6.29 -4.71 -17.86
N ILE A 105 6.50 -5.26 -16.67
CA ILE A 105 6.04 -4.66 -15.41
C ILE A 105 7.27 -4.21 -14.63
N SER A 106 7.34 -2.92 -14.30
CA SER A 106 8.48 -2.36 -13.57
C SER A 106 8.05 -1.36 -12.52
N LEU A 107 8.74 -1.38 -11.38
CA LEU A 107 8.61 -0.39 -10.32
C LEU A 107 9.97 0.26 -10.08
N THR A 108 10.01 1.58 -10.13
CA THR A 108 11.22 2.39 -9.98
C THR A 108 10.99 3.58 -9.06
N ASP A 109 12.05 4.09 -8.45
CA ASP A 109 12.08 5.30 -7.62
C ASP A 109 13.39 6.03 -7.91
N GLY A 110 13.29 7.09 -8.72
CA GLY A 110 14.44 7.70 -9.38
C GLY A 110 15.22 6.66 -10.20
N ASP A 111 16.54 6.59 -10.00
CA ASP A 111 17.41 5.62 -10.68
C ASP A 111 17.32 4.20 -10.10
N LYS A 112 16.61 4.01 -8.99
CA LYS A 112 16.53 2.72 -8.30
C LYS A 112 15.40 1.88 -8.89
N VAL A 113 15.77 0.73 -9.46
CA VAL A 113 14.80 -0.27 -9.92
C VAL A 113 14.49 -1.25 -8.79
N TYR A 114 13.24 -1.29 -8.32
CA TYR A 114 12.79 -2.23 -7.30
C TYR A 114 12.55 -3.62 -7.88
N PHE A 115 11.78 -3.66 -8.96
CA PHE A 115 11.66 -4.84 -9.79
C PHE A 115 11.37 -4.48 -11.24
N SER A 116 11.77 -5.38 -12.13
CA SER A 116 11.42 -5.35 -13.55
C SER A 116 11.17 -6.78 -13.98
N LEU A 117 10.02 -7.04 -14.59
CA LEU A 117 9.57 -8.35 -15.01
C LEU A 117 9.17 -8.28 -16.48
N THR A 118 9.67 -9.21 -17.28
CA THR A 118 9.19 -9.41 -18.64
C THR A 118 8.22 -10.58 -18.64
N ILE A 119 7.07 -10.39 -19.30
CA ILE A 119 5.98 -11.36 -19.39
C ILE A 119 5.76 -11.72 -20.85
N GLU A 120 5.76 -13.02 -21.13
CA GLU A 120 5.39 -13.58 -22.43
C GLU A 120 4.47 -14.77 -22.23
N ASN A 121 3.44 -14.90 -23.07
CA ASN A 121 2.42 -15.93 -22.96
C ASN A 121 1.84 -16.06 -21.53
N ASN A 122 1.58 -14.92 -20.88
CA ASN A 122 1.10 -14.82 -19.48
C ASN A 122 2.02 -15.43 -18.42
N ASN A 123 3.32 -15.58 -18.69
CA ASN A 123 4.30 -16.07 -17.72
C ASN A 123 5.53 -15.17 -17.69
N VAL A 124 6.13 -15.02 -16.51
CA VAL A 124 7.42 -14.36 -16.34
C VAL A 124 8.49 -15.15 -17.11
N VAL A 125 9.26 -14.48 -17.97
CA VAL A 125 10.37 -15.07 -18.71
C VAL A 125 11.71 -14.74 -18.05
N ASP A 126 12.72 -15.60 -18.23
CA ASP A 126 14.08 -15.28 -17.78
C ASP A 126 14.75 -14.41 -18.82
N ASP A 127 14.93 -13.14 -18.50
CA ASP A 127 15.78 -12.24 -19.27
C ASP A 127 16.85 -11.60 -18.37
N THR A 128 17.87 -11.02 -18.99
CA THR A 128 18.95 -10.30 -18.30
C THR A 128 18.46 -9.02 -17.59
N LYS A 129 17.18 -8.64 -17.76
CA LYS A 129 16.55 -7.45 -17.19
C LYS A 129 15.78 -7.75 -15.92
N THR A 130 15.48 -9.01 -15.63
CA THR A 130 14.72 -9.42 -14.45
C THR A 130 15.57 -9.18 -13.20
N LYS A 131 15.15 -8.21 -12.40
CA LYS A 131 15.87 -7.77 -11.19
C LYS A 131 14.91 -7.80 -10.01
N PHE A 132 15.35 -8.39 -8.90
CA PHE A 132 14.64 -8.38 -7.63
C PHE A 132 15.55 -7.74 -6.57
N MET A 133 15.20 -6.53 -6.13
CA MET A 133 15.77 -5.96 -4.92
C MET A 133 14.80 -6.18 -3.75
N ALA A 134 15.33 -6.31 -2.53
CA ALA A 134 14.48 -6.36 -1.34
C ALA A 134 13.56 -5.13 -1.33
N GLY A 135 12.24 -5.37 -1.22
CA GLY A 135 11.21 -4.36 -1.46
C GLY A 135 11.24 -3.22 -0.45
N GLN A 136 10.93 -2.00 -0.92
CA GLN A 136 10.69 -0.82 -0.06
C GLN A 136 9.50 -1.03 0.88
N TYR A 137 8.51 -1.80 0.42
CA TYR A 137 7.28 -2.08 1.15
C TYR A 137 7.33 -3.47 1.77
N LYS A 138 7.14 -3.55 3.09
CA LYS A 138 6.98 -4.81 3.81
C LYS A 138 5.52 -5.29 3.77
N LYS A 139 4.58 -4.35 3.69
CA LYS A 139 3.13 -4.59 3.73
C LYS A 139 2.48 -3.87 2.54
N VAL A 140 1.65 -4.59 1.78
CA VAL A 140 0.86 -4.00 0.69
C VAL A 140 -0.59 -4.46 0.84
N TYR A 141 -1.51 -3.51 0.91
CA TYR A 141 -2.94 -3.78 1.02
C TYR A 141 -3.66 -3.11 -0.14
N LEU A 142 -4.40 -3.88 -0.92
CA LEU A 142 -5.35 -3.38 -1.91
C LEU A 142 -6.76 -3.49 -1.33
N VAL A 143 -7.45 -2.36 -1.25
CA VAL A 143 -8.85 -2.26 -0.84
C VAL A 143 -9.68 -1.81 -2.04
N ASP A 144 -10.34 -2.78 -2.68
CA ASP A 144 -11.19 -2.61 -3.87
C ASP A 144 -12.66 -2.89 -3.58
N ASP A 145 -12.95 -3.69 -2.55
CA ASP A 145 -14.30 -4.05 -2.15
C ASP A 145 -14.56 -3.77 -0.65
N PRO A 146 -15.46 -2.82 -0.30
CA PRO A 146 -15.83 -2.59 1.10
C PRO A 146 -16.60 -3.76 1.73
N PHE A 147 -17.20 -4.65 0.93
CA PHE A 147 -17.94 -5.82 1.39
C PHE A 147 -17.03 -6.98 1.83
N ILE A 148 -15.71 -6.81 1.78
CA ILE A 148 -14.74 -7.77 2.36
C ILE A 148 -15.03 -8.08 3.84
N LEU A 149 -15.68 -7.16 4.54
CA LEU A 149 -16.08 -7.28 5.94
C LEU A 149 -17.33 -8.17 6.16
N ASP A 150 -18.07 -8.56 5.11
CA ASP A 150 -19.35 -9.24 5.25
C ASP A 150 -19.21 -10.76 5.42
N ASN A 151 -18.14 -11.31 4.87
CA ASN A 151 -17.93 -12.76 4.83
C ASN A 151 -16.89 -13.25 5.86
N LEU A 152 -16.54 -12.46 6.87
CA LEU A 152 -15.43 -12.75 7.79
C LEU A 152 -15.56 -14.07 8.59
N GLU A 153 -16.75 -14.69 8.62
CA GLU A 153 -17.00 -15.98 9.30
C GLU A 153 -16.50 -17.21 8.52
N ARG A 154 -16.50 -17.19 7.18
CA ARG A 154 -15.93 -18.28 6.37
C ARG A 154 -14.42 -18.47 6.59
N ASP A 155 -13.76 -17.48 7.17
CA ASP A 155 -12.29 -17.44 7.31
C ASP A 155 -11.74 -18.16 8.51
N GLN A 156 -12.56 -18.53 9.48
CA GLN A 156 -12.10 -19.42 10.56
C GLN A 156 -11.68 -20.77 9.98
N LYS A 157 -12.38 -21.26 8.95
CA LYS A 157 -12.03 -22.50 8.23
C LYS A 157 -10.78 -22.34 7.36
N LEU A 158 -10.61 -21.20 6.68
CA LEU A 158 -9.39 -20.90 5.93
C LEU A 158 -8.17 -20.81 6.87
N ASN A 159 -8.28 -20.06 7.97
CA ASN A 159 -7.23 -19.98 8.99
C ASN A 159 -6.89 -21.35 9.60
N GLN A 160 -7.88 -22.22 9.83
CA GLN A 160 -7.65 -23.59 10.30
C GLN A 160 -7.02 -24.48 9.22
N LEU A 161 -7.43 -24.37 7.96
CA LEU A 161 -6.79 -25.08 6.84
C LEU A 161 -5.32 -24.66 6.69
N PHE A 162 -4.99 -23.38 6.82
CA PHE A 162 -3.60 -22.90 6.81
C PHE A 162 -2.78 -23.30 8.05
N ALA A 163 -3.44 -23.62 9.16
CA ALA A 163 -2.80 -24.12 10.39
C ALA A 163 -2.65 -25.65 10.41
N PHE A 164 -3.46 -26.39 9.64
CA PHE A 164 -3.47 -27.85 9.62
C PHE A 164 -2.84 -28.50 8.38
N ASP A 165 -2.47 -27.75 7.33
CA ASP A 165 -1.87 -28.34 6.14
C ASP A 165 -0.36 -28.58 6.28
N SER A 166 -0.09 -29.75 6.82
CA SER A 166 0.93 -30.74 6.51
C SER A 166 2.23 -30.33 5.77
N GLU A 167 3.31 -30.83 6.36
CA GLU A 167 4.65 -31.00 5.83
C GLU A 167 4.68 -31.55 4.38
N GLU A 168 5.66 -31.07 3.59
CA GLU A 168 6.30 -31.73 2.41
C GLU A 168 6.30 -31.05 1.01
N SER A 169 5.73 -29.86 0.78
CA SER A 169 5.97 -29.15 -0.51
C SER A 169 6.53 -27.73 -0.35
N LEU A 170 7.74 -27.51 -0.90
CA LEU A 170 8.37 -26.19 -1.04
C LEU A 170 7.48 -25.20 -1.83
N LEU A 171 6.58 -25.71 -2.67
CA LEU A 171 5.58 -24.95 -3.43
C LEU A 171 4.18 -25.34 -2.96
N ASN A 172 3.87 -25.04 -1.69
CA ASN A 172 2.51 -25.12 -1.19
C ASN A 172 1.68 -24.00 -1.83
N SER A 173 0.87 -24.35 -2.83
CA SER A 173 -0.13 -23.48 -3.48
C SER A 173 -1.14 -22.89 -2.49
N GLY A 174 -1.25 -23.46 -1.29
CA GLY A 174 -2.02 -22.92 -0.16
C GLY A 174 -1.45 -21.62 0.42
N HIS A 175 -0.16 -21.30 0.27
CA HIS A 175 0.40 -20.03 0.77
C HIS A 175 0.22 -18.85 -0.20
N ILE A 176 -0.19 -19.11 -1.44
CA ILE A 176 -0.41 -18.05 -2.44
C ILE A 176 -1.86 -17.59 -2.38
N LEU A 177 -2.01 -16.46 -1.72
CA LEU A 177 -3.29 -15.81 -1.48
C LEU A 177 -3.51 -14.68 -2.48
N SER A 178 -4.77 -14.48 -2.89
CA SER A 178 -5.12 -13.26 -3.60
C SER A 178 -4.95 -12.05 -2.67
N HIS A 179 -4.87 -10.85 -3.22
CA HIS A 179 -4.80 -9.63 -2.44
C HIS A 179 -6.00 -9.52 -1.48
N ASN A 180 -7.19 -9.89 -1.95
CA ASN A 180 -8.42 -9.89 -1.15
C ASN A 180 -8.32 -10.90 0.01
N ASP A 181 -7.87 -12.14 -0.25
CA ASP A 181 -7.63 -13.15 0.79
C ASP A 181 -6.61 -12.65 1.82
N LYS A 182 -5.51 -12.01 1.39
CA LYS A 182 -4.47 -11.47 2.27
C LYS A 182 -5.01 -10.35 3.17
N LEU A 183 -5.76 -9.41 2.61
CA LEU A 183 -6.39 -8.34 3.37
C LEU A 183 -7.37 -8.94 4.38
N ARG A 184 -8.21 -9.88 3.95
CA ARG A 184 -9.21 -10.55 4.79
C ARG A 184 -8.57 -11.32 5.96
N LEU A 185 -7.48 -12.04 5.73
CA LEU A 185 -6.70 -12.66 6.81
C LEU A 185 -6.16 -11.62 7.78
N THR A 186 -5.58 -10.54 7.27
CA THR A 186 -5.07 -9.44 8.11
C THR A 186 -6.18 -8.81 8.96
N LEU A 187 -7.36 -8.60 8.37
CA LEU A 187 -8.54 -8.05 9.05
C LEU A 187 -9.12 -9.03 10.08
N THR A 188 -8.94 -10.34 9.94
CA THR A 188 -9.49 -11.35 10.87
C THR A 188 -8.53 -11.83 11.96
N GLN A 189 -7.22 -11.72 11.75
CA GLN A 189 -6.22 -12.19 12.71
C GLN A 189 -6.28 -11.43 14.03
N ASN A 190 -6.21 -12.14 15.16
CA ASN A 190 -6.09 -11.54 16.49
C ASN A 190 -4.65 -11.08 16.72
N LYS A 191 -4.31 -9.94 16.14
CA LYS A 191 -3.06 -9.23 16.39
C LYS A 191 -3.37 -7.97 17.19
N GLN A 192 -2.70 -7.81 18.31
CA GLN A 192 -2.71 -6.57 19.09
C GLN A 192 -1.33 -5.93 18.98
N GLN A 193 -1.29 -4.60 18.91
CA GLN A 193 -0.04 -3.85 19.00
C GLN A 193 0.66 -4.16 20.32
N SER A 194 1.99 -4.21 20.32
CA SER A 194 2.75 -4.33 21.56
C SER A 194 2.58 -3.08 22.44
N ILE A 195 2.76 -3.22 23.76
CA ILE A 195 2.67 -2.07 24.71
C ILE A 195 3.67 -0.96 24.32
N PHE A 196 4.82 -1.33 23.76
CA PHE A 196 5.84 -0.41 23.28
C PHE A 196 5.37 0.38 22.04
N GLU A 197 4.80 -0.32 21.06
CA GLU A 197 4.20 0.29 19.87
C GLU A 197 3.06 1.23 20.24
N GLN A 198 2.17 0.80 21.16
CA GLN A 198 1.07 1.63 21.66
C GLN A 198 1.57 2.94 22.27
N THR A 199 2.66 2.90 23.04
CA THR A 199 3.18 4.08 23.74
C THR A 199 3.81 5.10 22.78
N ILE A 200 4.55 4.64 21.76
CA ILE A 200 5.23 5.52 20.79
C ILE A 200 4.25 6.06 19.72
N LEU A 201 3.28 5.24 19.32
CA LEU A 201 2.35 5.59 18.24
C LEU A 201 1.16 6.42 18.73
N ASN A 202 0.84 6.43 20.03
CA ASN A 202 -0.35 7.08 20.54
C ASN A 202 -0.47 8.57 20.16
N ASP A 203 0.63 9.32 20.18
CA ASP A 203 0.60 10.74 19.80
C ASP A 203 0.40 10.94 18.29
N LYS A 204 1.07 10.14 17.46
CA LYS A 204 0.91 10.16 15.99
C LYS A 204 -0.47 9.72 15.55
N LEU A 205 -1.02 8.72 16.21
CA LEU A 205 -2.33 8.13 15.90
C LEU A 205 -3.51 8.98 16.38
N LYS A 206 -3.30 9.86 17.37
CA LYS A 206 -4.38 10.61 18.02
C LYS A 206 -5.25 11.39 17.03
N ASN A 207 -4.62 12.08 16.08
CA ASN A 207 -5.34 12.89 15.09
C ASN A 207 -6.12 12.02 14.11
N ILE A 208 -5.50 10.94 13.64
CA ILE A 208 -6.12 9.98 12.71
C ILE A 208 -7.32 9.31 13.40
N ARG A 209 -7.12 8.75 14.59
CA ARG A 209 -8.16 8.10 15.41
C ARG A 209 -9.32 9.05 15.65
N LYS A 210 -9.04 10.29 16.09
CA LYS A 210 -10.08 11.30 16.31
C LYS A 210 -10.94 11.52 15.07
N LYS A 211 -10.33 11.63 13.88
CA LYS A 211 -11.07 11.86 12.62
C LYS A 211 -11.92 10.67 12.21
N ILE A 212 -11.41 9.46 12.40
CA ILE A 212 -12.20 8.24 12.16
C ILE A 212 -13.34 8.14 13.19
N ASP A 213 -13.08 8.43 14.47
CA ASP A 213 -14.05 8.33 15.56
C ASP A 213 -15.19 9.35 15.47
N GLU A 214 -14.98 10.49 14.80
CA GLU A 214 -16.04 11.45 14.46
C GLU A 214 -17.12 10.81 13.55
N ILE A 215 -16.79 9.75 12.83
CA ILE A 215 -17.69 9.01 11.93
C ILE A 215 -18.06 7.64 12.52
N LEU A 216 -17.09 6.95 13.09
CA LEU A 216 -17.19 5.57 13.57
C LEU A 216 -16.60 5.45 14.99
N PRO A 217 -17.30 5.94 16.03
CA PRO A 217 -16.77 6.07 17.39
C PRO A 217 -16.61 4.73 18.14
N GLY A 218 -17.27 3.67 17.69
CA GLY A 218 -17.19 2.34 18.31
C GLY A 218 -15.88 1.61 18.02
N THR A 219 -15.68 0.45 18.63
CA THR A 219 -14.50 -0.40 18.46
C THR A 219 -14.86 -1.73 17.80
N PHE A 220 -13.86 -2.50 17.39
CA PHE A 220 -14.05 -3.81 16.76
C PHE A 220 -13.66 -4.94 17.73
N ASP A 221 -14.61 -5.81 18.03
CA ASP A 221 -14.42 -7.09 18.71
C ASP A 221 -14.36 -8.18 17.62
N LEU A 222 -13.15 -8.60 17.29
CA LEU A 222 -12.86 -9.60 16.25
C LEU A 222 -12.44 -10.94 16.88
N SER A 223 -13.08 -11.32 17.98
CA SER A 223 -12.84 -12.56 18.71
C SER A 223 -13.40 -13.80 17.99
N THR A 224 -13.04 -14.99 18.45
CA THR A 224 -13.53 -16.26 17.89
C THR A 224 -15.05 -16.42 18.00
N GLU A 225 -15.70 -15.71 18.93
CA GLU A 225 -17.15 -15.76 19.18
C GLU A 225 -17.97 -14.97 18.14
N GLY A 226 -17.32 -14.15 17.32
CA GLY A 226 -17.96 -13.42 16.24
C GLY A 226 -17.24 -12.12 15.91
N ARG A 227 -17.75 -11.42 14.90
CA ARG A 227 -17.19 -10.15 14.44
C ARG A 227 -18.20 -9.04 14.74
N TYR A 228 -17.89 -8.22 15.74
CA TYR A 228 -18.80 -7.19 16.20
C TYR A 228 -18.16 -5.81 16.15
N TYR A 229 -18.93 -4.84 15.66
CA TYR A 229 -18.73 -3.44 15.96
C TYR A 229 -19.43 -3.12 17.28
N VAL A 230 -18.71 -2.52 18.22
CA VAL A 230 -19.16 -2.28 19.59
C VAL A 230 -19.20 -0.78 19.85
N GLN A 231 -20.38 -0.25 20.13
CA GLN A 231 -20.57 1.15 20.48
C GLN A 231 -21.52 1.27 21.66
N ASN A 232 -21.10 1.99 22.71
CA ASN A 232 -21.89 2.21 23.93
C ASN A 232 -22.45 0.91 24.56
N GLY A 233 -21.67 -0.18 24.51
CA GLY A 233 -22.07 -1.50 25.01
C GLY A 233 -22.99 -2.31 24.09
N MET A 234 -23.44 -1.74 22.97
CA MET A 234 -24.21 -2.45 21.94
C MET A 234 -23.28 -3.13 20.95
N LYS A 235 -23.54 -4.40 20.64
CA LYS A 235 -22.82 -5.17 19.63
C LYS A 235 -23.65 -5.27 18.35
N LEU A 236 -23.08 -4.85 17.22
CA LEU A 236 -23.63 -5.01 15.88
C LEU A 236 -22.71 -5.93 15.09
N GLN A 237 -23.27 -6.91 14.36
CA GLN A 237 -22.43 -7.71 13.46
C GLN A 237 -21.78 -6.82 12.40
N VAL A 238 -20.49 -7.03 12.15
CA VAL A 238 -19.71 -6.23 11.18
C VAL A 238 -20.32 -6.27 9.78
N SER A 239 -20.88 -7.42 9.37
CA SER A 239 -21.62 -7.59 8.11
C SER A 239 -22.83 -6.67 7.96
N ASN A 240 -23.44 -6.28 9.08
CA ASN A 240 -24.62 -5.41 9.13
C ASN A 240 -24.27 -3.91 9.22
N LEU A 241 -22.98 -3.54 9.12
CA LEU A 241 -22.59 -2.14 9.02
C LEU A 241 -23.08 -1.54 7.69
N ALA A 242 -23.39 -0.25 7.71
CA ALA A 242 -23.67 0.49 6.48
C ALA A 242 -22.46 0.46 5.55
N THR A 243 -22.66 0.24 4.25
CA THR A 243 -21.55 0.14 3.28
C THR A 243 -20.62 1.35 3.33
N GLY A 244 -21.17 2.55 3.48
CA GLY A 244 -20.39 3.78 3.59
C GLY A 244 -19.49 3.88 4.82
N SER A 245 -19.74 3.10 5.90
CA SER A 245 -18.83 3.06 7.05
C SER A 245 -17.81 1.90 6.98
N LYS A 246 -17.98 0.95 6.06
CA LYS A 246 -17.07 -0.20 5.92
C LYS A 246 -15.66 0.21 5.49
N MET A 247 -15.51 1.22 4.61
CA MET A 247 -14.18 1.75 4.27
C MET A 247 -13.44 2.32 5.49
N PHE A 248 -14.13 3.13 6.31
CA PHE A 248 -13.57 3.62 7.58
C PHE A 248 -13.24 2.46 8.53
N SER A 249 -14.07 1.42 8.54
CA SER A 249 -13.89 0.23 9.36
C SER A 249 -12.61 -0.52 8.99
N ILE A 250 -12.36 -0.74 7.69
CA ILE A 250 -11.13 -1.38 7.19
C ILE A 250 -9.90 -0.60 7.63
N ILE A 251 -9.89 0.71 7.38
CA ILE A 251 -8.76 1.57 7.78
C ILE A 251 -8.56 1.55 9.30
N LYS A 252 -9.65 1.64 10.09
CA LYS A 252 -9.59 1.59 11.55
C LYS A 252 -9.01 0.28 12.07
N ILE A 253 -9.44 -0.86 11.53
CA ILE A 253 -8.95 -2.18 11.91
C ILE A 253 -7.45 -2.32 11.58
N LEU A 254 -7.02 -1.91 10.39
CA LEU A 254 -5.59 -1.93 10.00
C LEU A 254 -4.75 -1.02 10.92
N LEU A 255 -5.27 0.16 11.26
CA LEU A 255 -4.64 1.11 12.17
C LEU A 255 -4.48 0.51 13.59
N ASP A 256 -5.55 -0.07 14.12
CA ASP A 256 -5.59 -0.67 15.47
C ASP A 256 -4.65 -1.89 15.59
N LYS A 257 -4.42 -2.60 14.48
CA LYS A 257 -3.49 -3.74 14.42
C LYS A 257 -2.03 -3.35 14.15
N GLY A 258 -1.74 -2.07 13.90
CA GLY A 258 -0.38 -1.64 13.56
C GLY A 258 0.09 -2.12 12.18
N GLU A 259 -0.85 -2.27 11.24
CA GLU A 259 -0.53 -2.68 9.87
C GLU A 259 -0.19 -1.49 8.96
N LEU A 260 -0.44 -0.27 9.42
CA LEU A 260 -0.16 0.96 8.70
C LEU A 260 1.07 1.66 9.31
N ASP A 261 2.18 1.65 8.58
CA ASP A 261 3.43 2.32 8.93
C ASP A 261 4.18 2.80 7.67
N GLU A 262 5.39 3.33 7.82
CA GLU A 262 6.21 3.86 6.71
C GLU A 262 6.65 2.81 5.68
N SER A 263 6.56 1.53 6.03
CA SER A 263 6.83 0.40 5.14
C SER A 263 5.56 -0.17 4.49
N THR A 264 4.42 0.49 4.68
CA THR A 264 3.12 0.10 4.11
C THR A 264 2.81 0.87 2.83
N MET A 265 2.42 0.13 1.79
CA MET A 265 1.71 0.66 0.62
C MET A 265 0.23 0.30 0.72
N LEU A 266 -0.63 1.32 0.72
CA LEU A 266 -2.08 1.18 0.72
C LEU A 266 -2.60 1.57 -0.67
N ILE A 267 -3.21 0.62 -1.36
CA ILE A 267 -3.84 0.82 -2.66
C ILE A 267 -5.35 0.87 -2.45
N LEU A 268 -6.01 1.93 -2.89
CA LEU A 268 -7.44 2.17 -2.69
C LEU A 268 -8.11 2.33 -4.05
N ASP A 269 -9.01 1.40 -4.41
CA ASP A 269 -9.79 1.51 -5.64
C ASP A 269 -11.13 2.18 -5.34
N GLU A 270 -11.39 3.33 -5.97
CA GLU A 270 -12.60 4.15 -5.80
C GLU A 270 -13.16 4.19 -4.35
N PRO A 271 -12.33 4.54 -3.35
CA PRO A 271 -12.71 4.42 -1.94
C PRO A 271 -13.93 5.28 -1.55
N GLU A 272 -14.29 6.25 -2.38
CA GLU A 272 -15.41 7.15 -2.20
C GLU A 272 -16.76 6.63 -2.72
N ALA A 273 -16.80 5.56 -3.52
CA ALA A 273 -17.98 5.15 -4.29
C ALA A 273 -19.24 4.92 -3.41
N HIS A 274 -19.06 4.41 -2.20
CA HIS A 274 -20.15 4.16 -1.25
C HIS A 274 -20.24 5.17 -0.10
N LEU A 275 -19.40 6.22 -0.12
CA LEU A 275 -19.36 7.23 0.93
C LEU A 275 -20.39 8.33 0.66
N HIS A 276 -21.10 8.75 1.71
CA HIS A 276 -21.85 10.00 1.68
C HIS A 276 -20.90 11.18 1.34
N PRO A 277 -21.30 12.21 0.59
CA PRO A 277 -20.41 13.31 0.17
C PRO A 277 -19.60 13.94 1.31
N LYS A 278 -20.24 14.18 2.47
CA LYS A 278 -19.54 14.65 3.69
C LYS A 278 -18.41 13.72 4.14
N TRP A 279 -18.60 12.41 4.02
CA TRP A 279 -17.62 11.40 4.40
C TRP A 279 -16.51 11.24 3.38
N GLN A 280 -16.73 11.54 2.10
CA GLN A 280 -15.66 11.62 1.10
C GLN A 280 -14.59 12.62 1.55
N ASN A 281 -15.02 13.82 1.97
CA ASN A 281 -14.10 14.85 2.44
C ASN A 281 -13.36 14.40 3.70
N ALA A 282 -14.06 13.74 4.64
CA ALA A 282 -13.41 13.24 5.84
C ALA A 282 -12.43 12.09 5.55
N PHE A 283 -12.74 11.21 4.60
CA PHE A 283 -11.87 10.11 4.21
C PHE A 283 -10.60 10.62 3.51
N ALA A 284 -10.72 11.65 2.67
CA ALA A 284 -9.57 12.34 2.10
C ALA A 284 -8.66 12.96 3.19
N GLU A 285 -9.26 13.55 4.24
CA GLU A 285 -8.49 14.05 5.39
C GLU A 285 -7.77 12.92 6.14
N VAL A 286 -8.43 11.77 6.34
CA VAL A 286 -7.82 10.58 6.96
C VAL A 286 -6.63 10.09 6.12
N ILE A 287 -6.76 10.00 4.80
CA ILE A 287 -5.65 9.61 3.91
C ILE A 287 -4.45 10.56 4.07
N ALA A 288 -4.68 11.87 4.04
CA ALA A 288 -3.60 12.85 4.20
C ALA A 288 -2.91 12.73 5.57
N LEU A 289 -3.66 12.44 6.63
CA LEU A 289 -3.10 12.18 7.96
C LEU A 289 -2.32 10.86 8.03
N LEU A 290 -2.76 9.79 7.36
CA LEU A 290 -1.99 8.54 7.27
C LEU A 290 -0.62 8.77 6.62
N VAL A 291 -0.59 9.53 5.51
CA VAL A 291 0.66 9.90 4.84
C VAL A 291 1.55 10.76 5.74
N LYS A 292 0.97 11.78 6.38
CA LYS A 292 1.70 12.73 7.23
C LYS A 292 2.28 12.11 8.50
N GLU A 293 1.44 11.42 9.27
CA GLU A 293 1.78 11.01 10.63
C GLU A 293 2.47 9.64 10.65
N LEU A 294 2.10 8.74 9.72
CA LEU A 294 2.61 7.36 9.68
C LEU A 294 3.57 7.10 8.51
N GLY A 295 3.67 8.00 7.53
CA GLY A 295 4.54 7.81 6.37
C GLY A 295 4.04 6.76 5.39
N VAL A 296 2.77 6.33 5.51
CA VAL A 296 2.15 5.35 4.61
C VAL A 296 2.18 5.88 3.18
N LYS A 297 2.54 5.03 2.22
CA LYS A 297 2.40 5.36 0.79
C LYS A 297 1.02 4.96 0.32
N VAL A 298 0.33 5.88 -0.35
CA VAL A 298 -1.03 5.65 -0.83
C VAL A 298 -1.05 5.77 -2.35
N LEU A 299 -1.59 4.76 -3.02
CA LEU A 299 -1.96 4.78 -4.43
C LEU A 299 -3.47 4.67 -4.49
N LEU A 300 -4.15 5.53 -5.24
CA LEU A 300 -5.60 5.50 -5.32
C LEU A 300 -6.11 5.83 -6.71
N THR A 301 -7.28 5.30 -7.02
CA THR A 301 -8.09 5.66 -8.20
C THR A 301 -9.35 6.38 -7.72
N THR A 302 -9.91 7.24 -8.56
CA THR A 302 -11.16 7.94 -8.25
C THR A 302 -11.77 8.50 -9.54
N HIS A 303 -13.09 8.49 -9.61
CA HIS A 303 -13.87 9.20 -10.62
C HIS A 303 -14.63 10.40 -10.03
N SER A 304 -14.37 10.75 -8.77
CA SER A 304 -15.10 11.79 -8.04
C SER A 304 -14.36 13.13 -8.08
N PRO A 305 -14.91 14.16 -8.75
CA PRO A 305 -14.31 15.51 -8.72
C PRO A 305 -14.24 16.09 -7.30
N ASN A 306 -15.25 15.79 -6.46
CA ASN A 306 -15.26 16.23 -5.08
C ASN A 306 -14.14 15.57 -4.27
N PHE A 307 -13.87 14.28 -4.50
CA PHE A 307 -12.83 13.56 -3.77
C PHE A 307 -11.42 14.03 -4.18
N VAL A 308 -11.17 14.25 -5.47
CA VAL A 308 -9.92 14.85 -5.97
C VAL A 308 -9.69 16.23 -5.34
N LEU A 309 -10.72 17.09 -5.32
CA LEU A 309 -10.64 18.40 -4.69
C LEU A 309 -10.36 18.31 -3.18
N ALA A 310 -11.01 17.39 -2.48
CA ALA A 310 -10.77 17.18 -1.06
C ALA A 310 -9.32 16.72 -0.81
N LEU A 311 -8.80 15.78 -1.61
CA LEU A 311 -7.41 15.32 -1.53
C LEU A 311 -6.44 16.48 -1.73
N ASP A 312 -6.54 17.24 -2.83
CA ASP A 312 -5.67 18.40 -3.09
C ASP A 312 -5.71 19.42 -1.93
N ALA A 313 -6.91 19.77 -1.46
CA ALA A 313 -7.09 20.69 -0.35
C ALA A 313 -6.42 20.19 0.95
N TYR A 314 -6.57 18.91 1.30
CA TYR A 314 -5.97 18.35 2.50
C TYR A 314 -4.46 18.13 2.37
N MET A 315 -3.96 17.74 1.19
CA MET A 315 -2.52 17.66 0.95
C MET A 315 -1.86 19.03 1.15
N ARG A 316 -2.46 20.11 0.62
CA ARG A 316 -2.00 21.49 0.86
C ARG A 316 -2.12 21.93 2.31
N LYS A 317 -3.27 21.68 2.95
CA LYS A 317 -3.50 21.99 4.38
C LYS A 317 -2.41 21.38 5.27
N TYR A 318 -1.95 20.18 4.92
CA TYR A 318 -0.95 19.44 5.68
C TYR A 318 0.49 19.56 5.15
N LYS A 319 0.72 20.41 4.12
CA LYS A 319 2.02 20.65 3.49
C LYS A 319 2.65 19.39 2.89
N LEU A 320 1.86 18.65 2.11
CA LEU A 320 2.23 17.39 1.47
C LEU A 320 2.27 17.51 -0.06
N GLU A 321 2.28 18.73 -0.61
CA GLU A 321 2.22 18.98 -2.06
C GLU A 321 3.37 18.28 -2.79
N GLU A 322 4.59 18.37 -2.26
CA GLU A 322 5.78 17.70 -2.82
C GLU A 322 5.75 16.16 -2.69
N LYS A 323 4.76 15.61 -2.00
CA LYS A 323 4.59 14.16 -1.77
C LYS A 323 3.34 13.60 -2.45
N SER A 324 2.55 14.43 -3.11
CA SER A 324 1.34 14.04 -3.83
C SER A 324 1.53 14.27 -5.32
N ASN A 325 1.11 13.31 -6.13
CA ASN A 325 1.05 13.47 -7.59
C ASN A 325 -0.34 13.03 -8.06
N PHE A 326 -0.89 13.74 -9.03
CA PHE A 326 -2.18 13.48 -9.65
C PHE A 326 -1.99 13.13 -11.12
N TYR A 327 -2.73 12.13 -11.59
CA TYR A 327 -2.61 11.61 -12.95
C TYR A 327 -3.96 11.55 -13.63
N GLN A 328 -4.00 11.92 -14.91
CA GLN A 328 -5.15 11.72 -15.79
C GLN A 328 -4.84 10.64 -16.82
N THR A 329 -5.83 9.83 -17.15
CA THR A 329 -5.73 8.81 -18.18
C THR A 329 -6.02 9.38 -19.57
N GLU A 330 -5.23 8.99 -20.55
CA GLU A 330 -5.43 9.29 -21.96
C GLU A 330 -5.44 7.99 -22.77
N ILE A 331 -6.43 7.83 -23.64
CA ILE A 331 -6.51 6.69 -24.55
C ILE A 331 -5.70 7.02 -25.81
N LEU A 332 -4.68 6.22 -26.08
CA LEU A 332 -3.82 6.33 -27.25
C LEU A 332 -4.52 5.78 -28.52
N GLU A 333 -4.00 6.13 -29.69
CA GLU A 333 -4.56 5.70 -30.99
C GLU A 333 -4.61 4.17 -31.15
N ASP A 334 -3.65 3.46 -30.54
CA ASP A 334 -3.57 2.00 -30.54
C ASP A 334 -4.49 1.34 -29.48
N GLY A 335 -5.24 2.15 -28.73
CA GLY A 335 -6.21 1.73 -27.73
C GLY A 335 -5.59 1.33 -26.39
N PHE A 336 -4.30 1.61 -26.16
CA PHE A 336 -3.69 1.55 -24.84
C PHE A 336 -3.98 2.82 -24.03
N VAL A 337 -3.73 2.77 -22.72
CA VAL A 337 -3.95 3.90 -21.81
C VAL A 337 -2.62 4.39 -21.26
N GLN A 338 -2.41 5.69 -21.32
CA GLN A 338 -1.28 6.38 -20.71
C GLN A 338 -1.76 7.21 -19.52
N TYR A 339 -0.93 7.28 -18.47
CA TYR A 339 -1.16 8.15 -17.32
C TYR A 339 -0.25 9.37 -17.44
N ASN A 340 -0.84 10.56 -17.51
CA ASN A 340 -0.14 11.82 -17.62
C ASN A 340 -0.20 12.55 -16.28
N CYS A 341 0.94 12.98 -15.75
CA CYS A 341 0.99 13.77 -14.51
C CYS A 341 0.41 15.16 -14.72
N MET A 342 -0.46 15.61 -13.81
CA MET A 342 -1.24 16.84 -13.90
C MET A 342 -0.94 17.83 -12.77
N ASP A 343 0.13 17.64 -12.00
CA ASP A 343 0.44 18.46 -10.83
C ASP A 343 0.57 19.97 -11.15
N ASP A 344 1.08 20.29 -12.33
CA ASP A 344 1.22 21.68 -12.80
C ASP A 344 -0.09 22.30 -13.28
N ASP A 345 -1.08 21.48 -13.68
CA ASP A 345 -2.33 21.92 -14.28
C ASP A 345 -3.49 20.97 -13.96
N MET A 346 -3.89 20.99 -12.68
CA MET A 346 -5.06 20.26 -12.20
C MET A 346 -6.39 20.73 -12.84
N GLY A 347 -6.40 21.90 -13.52
CA GLY A 347 -7.57 22.43 -14.21
C GLY A 347 -8.12 21.46 -15.26
N LYS A 348 -7.22 20.79 -15.99
CA LYS A 348 -7.57 19.78 -17.02
C LYS A 348 -8.36 18.60 -16.47
N ILE A 349 -8.05 18.14 -15.26
CA ILE A 349 -8.81 17.07 -14.59
C ILE A 349 -10.25 17.53 -14.34
N TYR A 350 -10.43 18.77 -13.87
CA TYR A 350 -11.77 19.30 -13.60
C TYR A 350 -12.56 19.62 -14.87
N GLU A 351 -11.90 20.10 -15.94
CA GLU A 351 -12.53 20.31 -17.24
C GLU A 351 -13.12 19.00 -17.80
N ASP A 352 -12.38 17.90 -17.69
CA ASP A 352 -12.82 16.58 -18.12
C ASP A 352 -14.05 16.11 -17.32
N PHE A 353 -14.04 16.25 -15.98
CA PHE A 353 -15.22 15.96 -15.16
C PHE A 353 -16.44 16.80 -15.53
N LEU A 354 -16.25 18.09 -15.86
CA LEU A 354 -17.33 19.00 -16.19
C LEU A 354 -17.96 18.73 -17.56
N LYS A 355 -17.22 18.12 -18.49
CA LYS A 355 -17.70 17.82 -19.84
C LYS A 355 -18.98 16.99 -19.82
N TYR A 356 -18.96 15.85 -19.13
CA TYR A 356 -20.11 14.93 -19.06
C TYR A 356 -21.33 15.55 -18.38
N LEU A 357 -21.11 16.30 -17.29
CA LEU A 357 -22.19 17.01 -16.60
C LEU A 357 -22.81 18.09 -17.50
N SER A 358 -21.98 18.80 -18.26
CA SER A 358 -22.43 19.87 -19.16
C SER A 358 -23.27 19.31 -20.31
N GLU A 359 -22.85 18.21 -20.92
CA GLU A 359 -23.58 17.51 -21.98
C GLU A 359 -24.99 17.13 -21.53
N VAL A 360 -25.12 16.47 -20.38
CA VAL A 360 -26.43 16.05 -19.85
C VAL A 360 -27.26 17.25 -19.38
N LYS A 361 -26.64 18.30 -18.83
CA LYS A 361 -27.34 19.52 -18.43
C LYS A 361 -27.93 20.26 -19.64
N MET A 362 -27.19 20.35 -20.74
CA MET A 362 -27.68 20.92 -21.99
C MET A 362 -28.87 20.11 -22.50
N LEU A 363 -28.76 18.78 -22.55
CA LEU A 363 -29.85 17.89 -22.94
C LEU A 363 -31.10 18.12 -22.08
N ARG A 364 -30.96 18.14 -20.75
CA ARG A 364 -32.06 18.40 -19.82
C ARG A 364 -32.73 19.75 -20.10
N ASN A 365 -31.95 20.79 -20.32
CA ASN A 365 -32.48 22.12 -20.58
C ASN A 365 -33.28 22.16 -21.89
N CYS A 366 -32.85 21.47 -22.95
CA CYS A 366 -33.63 21.38 -24.19
C CYS A 366 -35.06 20.87 -23.95
N TYR A 367 -35.23 19.88 -23.07
CA TYR A 367 -36.54 19.29 -22.79
C TYR A 367 -37.33 19.97 -21.66
N MET A 368 -36.75 20.94 -20.93
CA MET A 368 -37.49 21.70 -19.92
C MET A 368 -38.23 22.91 -20.50
N TYR A 369 -37.82 23.41 -21.67
CA TYR A 369 -38.37 24.63 -22.27
C TYR A 369 -39.17 24.36 -23.56
N HIS A 370 -39.62 23.13 -23.82
CA HIS A 370 -40.45 22.80 -25.00
C HIS A 370 -41.96 22.73 -24.71
N ASP A 371 -42.41 23.01 -23.48
CA ASP A 371 -43.83 22.92 -23.08
C ASP A 371 -44.52 24.28 -22.85
N GLU A 372 -43.86 25.42 -23.12
CA GLU A 372 -44.43 26.77 -22.84
C GLU A 372 -44.77 27.63 -24.07
N GLU A 373 -44.61 27.15 -25.31
CA GLU A 373 -44.89 27.95 -26.53
C GLU A 373 -46.09 27.48 -27.39
N ASP A 374 -46.90 26.50 -26.95
CA ASP A 374 -48.05 25.99 -27.73
C ASP A 374 -49.44 26.34 -27.15
N THR A 375 -49.53 27.24 -26.16
CA THR A 375 -50.81 27.78 -25.69
C THR A 375 -50.75 29.29 -25.55
N ASP A 376 -50.78 30.01 -26.67
CA ASP A 376 -51.30 31.38 -26.79
C ASP A 376 -51.20 31.86 -28.25
N SER A 377 -52.09 31.34 -29.12
CA SER A 377 -52.35 31.98 -30.43
C SER A 377 -53.76 31.70 -30.97
N GLU A 378 -54.79 31.76 -30.13
CA GLU A 378 -56.18 31.91 -30.59
C GLU A 378 -56.97 32.82 -29.65
N ALA A 379 -56.68 34.12 -29.67
CA ALA A 379 -57.65 35.16 -29.34
C ALA A 379 -57.17 36.52 -29.86
N ASP A 380 -58.10 37.22 -30.51
CA ASP A 380 -58.11 38.65 -30.86
C ASP A 380 -57.67 39.03 -32.28
N GLY A 381 -58.69 39.31 -33.11
CA GLY A 381 -58.52 40.07 -34.35
C GLY A 381 -59.63 39.93 -35.40
N GLU A 382 -60.91 39.98 -35.03
CA GLU A 382 -61.98 40.39 -35.97
C GLU A 382 -62.69 41.63 -35.39
N ASP A 383 -63.11 42.52 -36.29
CA ASP A 383 -63.63 43.90 -36.14
C ASP A 383 -62.53 44.99 -36.28
N GLU A 384 -62.49 45.91 -37.25
CA GLU A 384 -63.37 46.42 -38.32
C GLU A 384 -62.49 47.16 -39.36
N GLU A 385 -62.87 47.15 -40.65
CA GLU A 385 -62.99 48.33 -41.55
C GLU A 385 -63.11 47.91 -43.04
N GLU A 386 -64.35 47.83 -43.57
CA GLU A 386 -64.90 48.64 -44.68
C GLU A 386 -66.32 48.18 -45.09
#